data_AF-T1AMP3-F1
#
_entry.id   AF-T1AMP3-F1
#
_cell.length_a   1.000
_cell.length_b   1.000
_cell.length_c   1.000
_cell.angle_alpha   90.00
_cell.angle_beta   90.00
_cell.angle_gamma   90.00
#
_symmetry.space_group_name_H-M   'P 1'
#
loop_
_entity.id
_entity.type
_entity.pdbx_description
1 polymer ?
#
loop_
_entity_poly.entity_id
_entity_poly.type
_entity_poly.pdbx_seq_one_letter_code
_entity_poly.pdbx_strand_id
1 'polypeptide(L)'
;MNPPKKALWIVVTACIVLFLAGCAIQPAKQEDPLQSMNRKVFAFNEKVDNYVVKPIAKGYVKITSANVRSLVSNFYSNLLLPISIVNDLLQARVGGAAEDTGRLVVNSTIGLAGLFDPPTNWA
;
A
#
# COMPACT_ATOMS: atom_id res chain seq x y z
N MET A 1 18.93 -50.60 -8.46
CA MET A 1 20.38 -50.37 -8.60
C MET A 1 20.73 -49.19 -7.69
N ASN A 2 21.29 -49.45 -6.51
CA ASN A 2 21.54 -48.41 -5.52
C ASN A 2 22.63 -47.46 -6.05
N PRO A 3 22.43 -46.13 -6.01
CA PRO A 3 23.48 -45.21 -6.41
C PRO A 3 24.73 -45.46 -5.55
N PRO A 4 25.94 -45.37 -6.13
CA PRO A 4 27.17 -45.60 -5.38
C PRO A 4 27.20 -44.63 -4.21
N LYS A 5 27.50 -45.11 -2.99
CA LYS A 5 27.47 -44.31 -1.75
C LYS A 5 28.18 -42.95 -1.90
N LYS A 6 29.24 -42.89 -2.73
CA LYS A 6 29.99 -41.68 -3.08
C LYS A 6 29.14 -40.60 -3.76
N ALA A 7 28.26 -40.98 -4.70
CA ALA A 7 27.36 -40.05 -5.39
C ALA A 7 26.33 -39.44 -4.43
N LEU A 8 25.84 -40.22 -3.45
CA LEU A 8 24.94 -39.73 -2.41
C LEU A 8 25.61 -38.65 -1.55
N TRP A 9 26.86 -38.87 -1.13
CA TRP A 9 27.61 -37.88 -0.34
C TRP A 9 27.90 -36.58 -1.11
N ILE A 10 28.17 -36.66 -2.42
CA ILE A 10 28.39 -35.49 -3.29
C ILE A 10 27.10 -34.65 -3.42
N VAL A 11 25.95 -35.29 -3.63
CA VAL A 11 24.67 -34.57 -3.72
C VAL A 11 24.31 -33.92 -2.38
N VAL A 12 24.51 -34.62 -1.27
CA VAL A 12 24.26 -34.07 0.08
C VAL A 12 25.15 -32.86 0.35
N THR A 13 26.46 -32.94 0.04
CA THR A 13 27.35 -31.79 0.23
C THR A 13 27.01 -30.62 -0.68
N ALA A 14 26.65 -30.87 -1.95
CA ALA A 14 26.22 -29.82 -2.87
C ALA A 14 24.93 -29.12 -2.39
N CYS A 15 23.94 -29.88 -1.91
CA CYS A 15 22.72 -29.33 -1.34
C CYS A 15 22.99 -28.50 -0.09
N ILE A 16 23.87 -28.95 0.80
CA ILE A 16 24.27 -28.21 2.00
C ILE A 16 24.92 -26.87 1.60
N VAL A 17 25.86 -26.86 0.65
CA VAL A 17 26.51 -25.63 0.17
C VAL A 17 25.49 -24.66 -0.44
N LEU A 18 24.52 -25.15 -1.22
CA LEU A 18 23.45 -24.34 -1.80
C LEU A 18 22.52 -23.74 -0.73
N PHE A 19 22.18 -24.50 0.31
CA PHE A 19 21.36 -24.00 1.43
C PHE A 19 22.10 -22.95 2.27
N LEU A 20 23.41 -23.12 2.49
CA LEU A 20 24.22 -22.17 3.24
C LEU A 20 24.52 -20.87 2.47
N ALA A 21 24.52 -20.90 1.13
CA ALA A 21 24.68 -19.70 0.30
C ALA A 21 23.51 -18.70 0.46
N GLY A 22 22.34 -19.15 0.89
CA GLY A 22 21.18 -18.28 1.14
C GLY A 22 21.34 -17.33 2.33
N CYS A 23 22.24 -17.62 3.28
CA CYS A 23 22.49 -16.76 4.45
C CYS A 23 23.37 -15.53 4.13
N ALA A 24 23.93 -15.42 2.93
CA ALA A 24 24.80 -14.31 2.52
C ALA A 24 24.06 -13.19 1.76
N ILE A 25 22.73 -13.27 1.64
CA ILE A 25 21.93 -12.18 1.08
C ILE A 25 21.94 -11.03 2.09
N GLN A 26 22.91 -10.12 1.95
CA GLN A 26 22.87 -8.83 2.62
C GLN A 26 21.60 -8.12 2.13
N PRO A 27 20.78 -7.55 3.04
CA PRO A 27 19.71 -6.67 2.59
C PRO A 27 20.37 -5.57 1.75
N ALA A 28 19.82 -5.32 0.56
CA ALA A 28 20.33 -4.27 -0.32
C ALA A 28 20.49 -3.00 0.52
N LYS A 29 21.72 -2.46 0.59
CA LYS A 29 21.97 -1.21 1.29
C LYS A 29 21.21 -0.13 0.54
N GLN A 30 20.04 0.24 1.04
CA GLN A 30 19.23 1.30 0.48
C GLN A 30 19.86 2.64 0.89
N GLU A 31 20.98 2.96 0.25
CA GLU A 31 21.58 4.28 0.36
C GLU A 31 20.69 5.25 -0.39
N ASP A 32 20.07 6.16 0.35
CA ASP A 32 19.38 7.32 -0.21
C ASP A 32 20.42 8.42 -0.47
N PRO A 33 20.82 8.66 -1.75
CA PRO A 33 21.84 9.66 -2.06
C PRO A 33 21.43 11.08 -1.63
N LEU A 34 20.13 11.32 -1.44
CA LEU A 34 19.56 12.60 -1.07
C LEU A 34 19.19 12.68 0.42
N GLN A 35 19.68 11.77 1.26
CA GLN A 35 19.34 11.71 2.69
C GLN A 35 19.54 13.06 3.41
N SER A 36 20.62 13.77 3.11
CA SER A 36 20.93 15.05 3.76
C SER A 36 19.91 16.15 3.41
N MET A 37 19.38 16.12 2.19
CA MET A 37 18.30 17.01 1.74
C MET A 37 16.97 16.57 2.33
N ASN A 38 16.64 15.27 2.23
CA ASN A 38 15.39 14.70 2.73
C ASN A 38 15.22 14.95 4.23
N ARG A 39 16.29 14.85 5.03
CA ARG A 39 16.26 15.18 6.46
C ARG A 39 15.98 16.67 6.74
N LYS A 40 16.50 17.58 5.91
CA LYS A 40 16.24 19.02 6.06
C LYS A 40 14.78 19.36 5.72
N VAL A 41 14.29 18.82 4.61
CA VAL A 41 12.87 18.97 4.21
C VAL A 41 11.96 18.35 5.26
N PHE A 42 12.31 17.17 5.78
CA PHE A 42 11.57 16.52 6.86
C PHE A 42 11.52 17.41 8.12
N ALA A 43 12.65 17.97 8.57
CA ALA A 43 12.68 18.86 9.73
C ALA A 43 11.86 20.14 9.51
N PHE A 44 11.80 20.66 8.28
CA PHE A 44 10.89 21.76 7.93
C PHE A 44 9.43 21.31 8.00
N ASN A 45 9.07 20.19 7.37
CA ASN A 45 7.71 19.64 7.39
C ASN A 45 7.24 19.34 8.81
N GLU A 46 8.12 18.86 9.68
CA GLU A 46 7.80 18.59 11.09
C GLU A 46 7.48 19.89 11.86
N LYS A 47 8.19 20.98 11.59
CA LYS A 47 7.85 22.30 12.15
C LYS A 47 6.50 22.77 11.62
N VAL A 48 6.28 22.68 10.31
CA VAL A 48 5.00 23.05 9.70
C VAL A 48 3.84 22.21 10.26
N ASP A 49 4.05 20.91 10.48
CA ASP A 49 3.05 20.05 11.11
C ASP A 49 2.72 20.53 12.51
N ASN A 50 3.72 20.72 13.36
CA ASN A 50 3.52 21.06 14.75
C ASN A 50 2.86 22.44 14.96
N TYR A 51 3.19 23.43 14.12
CA TYR A 51 2.69 24.80 14.28
C TYR A 51 1.46 25.14 13.41
N VAL A 52 1.22 24.43 12.30
CA VAL A 52 0.17 24.78 11.33
C VAL A 52 -0.78 23.59 11.10
N VAL A 53 -0.28 22.48 10.56
CA VAL A 53 -1.15 21.39 10.09
C VAL A 53 -1.87 20.69 11.24
N LYS A 54 -1.16 20.30 12.30
CA LYS A 54 -1.74 19.62 13.47
C LYS A 54 -2.74 20.49 14.22
N PRO A 55 -2.50 21.79 14.50
CA PRO A 55 -3.53 22.67 15.06
C PRO A 55 -4.79 22.78 14.18
N ILE A 56 -4.64 22.91 12.86
CA ILE A 56 -5.78 22.95 11.92
C ILE A 56 -6.55 21.63 11.96
N ALA A 57 -5.85 20.49 11.92
CA ALA A 57 -6.47 19.17 11.99
C ALA A 57 -7.24 18.96 13.31
N LYS A 58 -6.67 19.39 14.44
CA LYS A 58 -7.36 19.39 15.74
C LYS A 58 -8.59 20.29 15.73
N GLY A 59 -8.49 21.48 15.12
CA GLY A 59 -9.62 22.38 14.92
C GLY A 59 -10.74 21.74 14.11
N TYR A 60 -10.40 21.11 12.99
CA TYR A 60 -11.33 20.37 12.13
C TYR A 60 -12.03 19.24 12.91
N VAL A 61 -11.29 18.40 13.65
CA VAL A 61 -11.86 17.33 14.47
C VAL A 61 -12.74 17.88 15.59
N LYS A 62 -12.40 19.04 16.16
CA LYS A 62 -13.20 19.67 17.22
C LYS A 62 -14.54 20.20 16.72
N ILE A 63 -14.60 20.73 15.49
CA ILE A 63 -15.82 21.32 14.93
C ILE A 63 -16.67 20.33 14.11
N THR A 64 -16.09 19.18 13.70
CA THR A 64 -16.79 18.18 12.89
C THR A 64 -17.07 16.90 13.67
N SER A 65 -18.24 16.29 13.41
CA SER A 65 -18.56 14.98 13.95
C SER A 65 -17.81 13.86 13.20
N ALA A 66 -17.71 12.68 13.83
CA ALA A 66 -17.11 11.51 13.18
C ALA A 66 -17.82 11.16 11.86
N ASN A 67 -19.14 11.34 11.79
CA ASN A 67 -19.93 11.08 10.59
C ASN A 67 -19.52 12.01 9.45
N VAL A 68 -19.44 13.33 9.69
CA VAL A 68 -19.03 14.29 8.64
C VAL A 68 -17.64 13.96 8.10
N ARG A 69 -16.70 13.61 9.00
CA ARG A 69 -15.34 13.22 8.60
C ARG A 69 -15.35 11.94 7.75
N SER A 70 -16.19 10.97 8.10
CA SER A 70 -16.35 9.74 7.30
C SER A 70 -16.92 10.05 5.91
N LEU A 71 -17.92 10.93 5.79
CA LEU A 71 -18.50 11.29 4.49
C LEU A 71 -17.45 11.93 3.57
N VAL A 72 -16.62 12.84 4.11
CA VAL A 72 -15.52 13.45 3.35
C VAL A 72 -14.49 12.40 2.94
N SER A 73 -14.12 11.50 3.85
CA SER A 73 -13.18 10.41 3.56
C SER A 73 -13.71 9.50 2.45
N ASN A 74 -14.98 9.08 2.53
CA ASN A 74 -15.62 8.23 1.53
C ASN A 74 -15.64 8.89 0.15
N PHE A 75 -15.99 10.17 0.11
CA PHE A 75 -16.02 10.94 -1.13
C PHE A 75 -14.63 10.99 -1.80
N TYR A 76 -13.58 11.29 -1.04
CA TYR A 76 -12.22 11.28 -1.55
C TYR A 76 -11.78 9.88 -2.01
N SER A 77 -12.14 8.83 -1.27
CA SER A 77 -11.86 7.45 -1.69
C SER A 77 -12.56 7.09 -3.00
N ASN A 78 -13.82 7.50 -3.19
CA ASN A 78 -14.56 7.30 -4.43
C ASN A 78 -13.93 8.04 -5.61
N LEU A 79 -13.47 9.28 -5.39
CA LEU A 79 -12.83 10.10 -6.42
C LEU A 79 -11.51 9.50 -6.93
N LEU A 80 -10.83 8.69 -6.12
CA LEU A 80 -9.58 8.03 -6.49
C LEU A 80 -9.78 6.68 -7.19
N LEU A 81 -10.98 6.08 -7.14
CA LEU A 81 -11.27 4.80 -7.80
C LEU A 81 -10.93 4.78 -9.29
N PRO A 82 -11.20 5.82 -10.11
CA PRO A 82 -10.83 5.81 -11.52
C PRO A 82 -9.33 5.58 -11.76
N ILE A 83 -8.47 6.12 -10.88
CA ILE A 83 -7.01 5.93 -10.97
C ILE A 83 -6.66 4.48 -10.65
N SER A 84 -7.27 3.90 -9.61
CA SER A 84 -7.09 2.49 -9.26
C SER A 84 -7.55 1.55 -10.37
N ILE A 85 -8.73 1.80 -10.96
CA ILE A 85 -9.26 1.02 -12.09
C ILE A 85 -8.27 1.04 -13.27
N VAL A 86 -7.77 2.23 -13.65
CA VAL A 86 -6.78 2.35 -14.73
C VAL A 86 -5.49 1.60 -14.38
N ASN A 87 -4.99 1.74 -13.15
CA ASN A 87 -3.79 1.04 -12.71
C ASN A 87 -3.98 -0.49 -12.73
N ASP A 88 -5.12 -1.01 -12.28
CA ASP A 88 -5.40 -2.44 -12.28
C ASP A 88 -5.55 -3.00 -13.69
N LEU A 89 -6.18 -2.25 -14.60
CA LEU A 89 -6.21 -2.61 -16.02
C LEU A 89 -4.81 -2.66 -16.63
N LEU A 90 -3.95 -1.68 -16.31
CA LEU A 90 -2.55 -1.66 -16.77
C LEU A 90 -1.72 -2.81 -16.18
N GLN A 91 -2.05 -3.26 -14.97
CA GLN A 91 -1.41 -4.42 -14.33
C GLN A 91 -2.08 -5.75 -14.69
N ALA A 92 -3.02 -5.76 -15.64
CA ALA A 92 -3.81 -6.93 -16.05
C ALA A 92 -4.59 -7.61 -14.90
N ARG A 93 -4.96 -6.85 -13.87
CA ARG A 93 -5.74 -7.29 -12.70
C ARG A 93 -7.23 -7.05 -12.92
N VAL A 94 -7.83 -7.85 -13.80
CA VAL A 94 -9.25 -7.68 -14.21
C VAL A 94 -10.22 -7.78 -13.04
N GLY A 95 -9.94 -8.63 -12.04
CA GLY A 95 -10.76 -8.75 -10.84
C GLY A 95 -10.84 -7.43 -10.03
N GLY A 96 -9.68 -6.83 -9.74
CA GLY A 96 -9.62 -5.55 -9.02
C GLY A 96 -10.26 -4.40 -9.80
N ALA A 97 -10.01 -4.34 -11.11
CA ALA A 97 -10.65 -3.34 -11.97
C ALA A 97 -12.19 -3.46 -11.97
N ALA A 98 -12.72 -4.68 -12.01
CA ALA A 98 -14.17 -4.91 -11.98
C ALA A 98 -14.78 -4.55 -10.61
N GLU A 99 -14.11 -4.93 -9.52
CA GLU A 99 -14.50 -4.59 -8.14
C GLU A 99 -14.57 -3.07 -7.95
N ASP A 100 -13.49 -2.35 -8.26
CA ASP A 100 -13.42 -0.90 -8.09
C ASP A 100 -14.40 -0.16 -9.02
N THR A 101 -14.67 -0.70 -10.22
CA THR A 101 -15.72 -0.17 -11.10
C THR A 101 -17.11 -0.32 -10.49
N GLY A 102 -17.42 -1.49 -9.93
CA GLY A 102 -18.68 -1.73 -9.23
C GLY A 102 -18.87 -0.77 -8.06
N ARG A 103 -17.82 -0.58 -7.24
CA ARG A 103 -17.79 0.39 -6.14
C ARG A 103 -18.04 1.80 -6.65
N LEU A 104 -17.35 2.24 -7.70
CA LEU A 104 -17.52 3.59 -8.27
C LEU A 104 -18.97 3.84 -8.71
N VAL A 105 -19.60 2.87 -9.38
CA VAL A 105 -20.99 2.98 -9.83
C VAL A 105 -21.95 3.06 -8.66
N VAL A 106 -21.85 2.12 -7.70
CA VAL A 106 -22.75 2.06 -6.52
C VAL A 106 -22.58 3.31 -5.66
N ASN A 107 -21.35 3.70 -5.35
CA ASN A 107 -21.05 4.85 -4.50
C ASN A 107 -21.47 6.15 -5.18
N SER A 108 -21.28 6.28 -6.50
CA SER A 108 -21.68 7.50 -7.21
C SER A 108 -23.20 7.65 -7.35
N THR A 109 -23.93 6.53 -7.46
CA THR A 109 -25.40 6.54 -7.64
C THR A 109 -26.14 6.48 -6.31
N ILE A 110 -26.05 5.36 -5.61
CA ILE A 110 -26.73 5.08 -4.34
C ILE A 110 -26.03 5.82 -3.19
N GLY A 111 -24.70 5.85 -3.22
CA GLY A 111 -23.87 6.50 -2.21
C GLY A 111 -23.82 8.03 -2.29
N LEU A 112 -24.66 8.66 -3.13
CA LEU A 112 -24.70 10.11 -3.35
C LEU A 112 -23.32 10.69 -3.69
N ALA A 113 -22.83 10.39 -4.90
CA ALA A 113 -21.51 10.81 -5.39
C ALA A 113 -20.31 10.29 -4.54
N GLY A 114 -20.52 9.24 -3.75
CA GLY A 114 -19.53 8.62 -2.89
C GLY A 114 -19.45 9.17 -1.47
N LEU A 115 -20.38 10.02 -1.05
CA LEU A 115 -20.48 10.46 0.34
C LEU A 115 -20.79 9.28 1.28
N PHE A 116 -21.64 8.37 0.84
CA PHE A 116 -21.99 7.15 1.55
C PHE A 116 -21.36 5.94 0.85
N ASP A 117 -21.00 4.93 1.64
CA ASP A 117 -20.45 3.66 1.18
C ASP A 117 -21.43 2.55 1.58
N PRO A 118 -22.42 2.22 0.73
CA PRO A 118 -23.37 1.16 1.02
C PRO A 118 -22.62 -0.17 1.16
N PRO A 119 -22.91 -0.99 2.17
CA PRO A 119 -22.29 -2.30 2.29
C PRO A 119 -22.76 -3.18 1.14
N THR A 120 -21.86 -3.44 0.21
CA THR A 120 -22.03 -4.46 -0.82
C THR A 120 -20.96 -5.52 -0.59
N ASN A 121 -21.32 -6.78 -0.71
CA ASN A 121 -20.36 -7.88 -0.59
C ASN A 121 -19.61 -8.00 -1.91
N TRP A 122 -18.46 -7.35 -2.02
CA TRP A 122 -17.58 -7.43 -3.21
C TRP A 122 -16.66 -8.67 -3.21
N ALA A 123 -17.05 -9.72 -2.48
CA ALA A 123 -16.31 -10.97 -2.30
C ALA A 123 -16.91 -12.12 -3.12
#